data_AF-A0A2A2QD16-F1
#
_entry.id   AF-A0A2A2QD16-F1
#
_cell.length_a   1.000
_cell.length_b   1.000
_cell.length_c   1.000
_cell.angle_alpha   90.00
_cell.angle_beta   90.00
_cell.angle_gamma   90.00
#
_symmetry.space_group_name_H-M   'P 1'
#
loop_
_entity.id
_entity.type
_entity.pdbx_description
1 polymer ?
#
loop_
_entity_poly.entity_id
_entity_poly.type
_entity_poly.pdbx_seq_one_letter_code
_entity_poly.pdbx_strand_id
1 'polypeptide(L)'
;MTLFTEFRDILRLHPLPDSPADRAAIFRQTMQLWPRIEQYREDMAAIDAQFRDRIAAALAPGQQAGFARLVEERRRQMEDFRQLARSPAAVAGGAPAEGPSLREGLLLEPLVGVASIVQVGTVLELLTARLDLTPEQQTRIRALLIERRTRFLEFMDQNPPPSMGLGTIFKSAEKPRN
;
A
#
# COMPACT_ATOMS: atom_id res chain seq x y z
N MET A 1 0.17 -2.61 -1.50
CA MET A 1 0.16 -1.64 -0.38
C MET A 1 1.07 -0.45 -0.67
N THR A 2 0.47 0.71 -0.93
CA THR A 2 1.13 2.00 -1.19
C THR A 2 0.86 2.99 -0.05
N LEU A 3 0.94 2.53 1.21
CA LEU A 3 0.89 3.42 2.38
C LEU A 3 2.26 3.91 2.83
N PHE A 4 3.32 3.31 2.30
CA PHE A 4 4.69 3.69 2.61
C PHE A 4 5.41 3.97 1.30
N THR A 5 5.44 5.24 0.92
CA THR A 5 6.53 5.79 0.15
C THR A 5 7.83 5.33 0.80
N GLU A 6 8.80 4.83 0.02
CA GLU A 6 10.04 4.33 0.60
C GLU A 6 10.73 5.45 1.39
N PHE A 7 11.59 5.11 2.34
CA PHE A 7 12.36 6.07 3.15
C PHE A 7 12.97 7.20 2.30
N ARG A 8 13.45 6.86 1.10
CA ARG A 8 13.99 7.78 0.10
C ARG A 8 12.98 8.83 -0.37
N ASP A 9 11.69 8.49 -0.41
CA ASP A 9 10.62 9.37 -0.88
C ASP A 9 10.05 10.24 0.25
N ILE A 10 10.05 9.78 1.50
CA ILE A 10 9.69 10.63 2.64
C ILE A 10 10.75 11.73 2.85
N LEU A 11 12.03 11.39 2.70
CA LEU A 11 13.11 12.38 2.70
C LEU A 11 13.08 13.35 1.50
N ARG A 12 12.28 13.06 0.46
CA ARG A 12 12.06 13.98 -0.67
C ARG A 12 10.88 14.92 -0.47
N LEU A 13 9.86 14.46 0.26
CA LEU A 13 8.63 15.21 0.50
C LEU A 13 8.80 16.26 1.60
N HIS A 14 9.84 16.15 2.42
CA HIS A 14 10.21 17.15 3.41
C HIS A 14 11.60 17.72 3.12
N PRO A 15 11.76 19.05 3.08
CA PRO A 15 13.09 19.64 3.00
C PRO A 15 13.91 19.17 4.21
N LEU A 16 15.09 18.62 3.95
CA LEU A 16 16.03 18.25 5.01
C LEU A 16 16.57 19.53 5.67
N PRO A 17 16.79 19.53 7.00
CA PRO A 17 17.44 20.65 7.65
C PRO A 17 18.86 20.87 7.11
N ASP A 18 19.29 22.13 7.06
CA ASP A 18 20.61 22.54 6.55
C ASP A 18 21.77 22.06 7.43
N SER A 19 21.49 21.83 8.71
CA SER A 19 22.42 21.32 9.71
C SER A 19 22.77 19.84 9.49
N PRO A 20 24.06 19.48 9.32
CA PRO A 20 24.50 18.09 9.24
C PRO A 20 24.15 17.26 10.48
N ALA A 21 24.15 17.89 11.66
CA ALA A 21 23.81 17.24 12.92
C ALA A 21 22.33 16.86 12.98
N ASP A 22 21.45 17.73 12.49
CA ASP A 22 20.00 17.49 12.48
C ASP A 22 19.63 16.44 11.42
N ARG A 23 20.30 16.43 10.27
CA ARG A 23 20.17 15.34 9.28
C ARG A 23 20.57 13.98 9.87
N ALA A 24 21.67 13.92 10.62
CA ALA A 24 22.11 12.68 11.27
C ALA A 24 21.15 12.23 12.39
N ALA A 25 20.50 13.17 13.09
CA ALA A 25 19.47 12.87 14.07
C ALA A 25 18.20 12.29 13.43
N ILE A 26 17.70 12.91 12.36
CA ILE A 26 16.55 12.42 11.58
C ILE A 26 16.83 11.02 11.03
N PHE A 27 18.02 10.81 10.45
CA PHE A 27 18.41 9.51 9.92
C PHE A 27 18.38 8.42 11.00
N ARG A 28 18.99 8.67 12.18
CA ARG A 28 19.00 7.72 13.30
C ARG A 28 17.59 7.41 13.82
N GLN A 29 16.77 8.42 14.05
CA GLN A 29 15.39 8.23 14.50
C GLN A 29 14.56 7.47 13.47
N THR A 30 14.79 7.71 12.18
CA THR A 30 14.07 6.98 11.14
C THR A 30 14.52 5.51 11.05
N MET A 31 15.82 5.24 11.19
CA MET A 31 16.35 3.87 11.25
C MET A 31 15.78 3.08 12.44
N GLN A 32 15.49 3.74 13.57
CA GLN A 32 14.82 3.10 14.71
C GLN A 32 13.36 2.71 14.42
N LEU A 33 12.68 3.42 13.51
CA LEU A 33 11.32 3.08 13.10
C LEU A 33 11.27 1.95 12.07
N TRP A 34 12.41 1.62 11.45
CA TRP A 34 12.47 0.65 10.35
C TRP A 34 11.92 -0.74 10.70
N PRO A 35 12.32 -1.38 11.81
CA PRO A 35 11.78 -2.70 12.18
C PRO A 35 10.26 -2.67 12.37
N ARG A 36 9.72 -1.57 12.91
CA ARG A 36 8.28 -1.39 13.10
C ARG A 36 7.55 -1.22 11.76
N ILE A 37 8.18 -0.55 10.79
CA ILE A 37 7.64 -0.43 9.42
C ILE A 37 7.62 -1.79 8.73
N GLU A 38 8.67 -2.59 8.87
CA GLU A 38 8.73 -3.94 8.31
C GLU A 38 7.67 -4.84 8.93
N GLN A 39 7.59 -4.90 10.26
CA GLN A 39 6.56 -5.66 10.96
C GLN A 39 5.15 -5.26 10.51
N TYR A 40 4.88 -3.96 10.47
CA TYR A 40 3.58 -3.43 10.02
C TYR A 40 3.24 -3.90 8.58
N ARG A 41 4.24 -3.94 7.69
CA ARG A 41 4.07 -4.41 6.30
C ARG A 41 3.79 -5.91 6.23
N GLU A 42 4.45 -6.70 7.08
CA GLU A 42 4.23 -8.14 7.17
C GLU A 42 2.84 -8.47 7.70
N ASP A 43 2.40 -7.80 8.76
CA ASP A 43 1.06 -7.98 9.34
C ASP A 43 -0.04 -7.68 8.31
N MET A 44 0.12 -6.58 7.57
CA MET A 44 -0.77 -6.23 6.48
C MET A 44 -0.76 -7.24 5.33
N ALA A 45 0.43 -7.75 4.97
CA ALA A 45 0.55 -8.77 3.95
C ALA A 45 -0.14 -10.08 4.37
N ALA A 46 -0.14 -10.39 5.67
CA ALA A 46 -0.85 -11.54 6.23
C ALA A 46 -2.37 -11.38 6.11
N ILE A 47 -2.93 -10.20 6.40
CA ILE A 47 -4.36 -9.90 6.20
C ILE A 47 -4.74 -10.13 4.73
N ASP A 48 -3.92 -9.62 3.81
CA ASP A 48 -4.15 -9.76 2.37
C ASP A 48 -4.02 -11.22 1.89
N ALA A 49 -3.05 -11.98 2.41
CA ALA A 49 -2.87 -13.39 2.09
C ALA A 49 -4.09 -14.23 2.52
N GLN A 50 -4.51 -14.10 3.78
CA GLN A 50 -5.69 -14.81 4.30
C GLN A 50 -6.95 -14.52 3.49
N PHE A 51 -7.13 -13.27 3.08
CA PHE A 51 -8.25 -12.89 2.21
C PHE A 51 -8.19 -13.57 0.84
N ARG A 52 -7.02 -13.59 0.18
CA ARG A 52 -6.85 -14.24 -1.12
C ARG A 52 -7.15 -15.73 -1.05
N ASP A 53 -6.67 -16.41 -0.01
CA ASP A 53 -6.90 -17.84 0.17
C ASP A 53 -8.39 -18.15 0.31
N ARG A 54 -9.11 -17.31 1.06
CA ARG A 54 -10.56 -17.47 1.24
C ARG A 54 -11.37 -17.13 -0.01
N ILE A 55 -10.93 -16.18 -0.83
CA ILE A 55 -11.53 -15.98 -2.15
C ILE A 55 -11.30 -17.20 -3.03
N ALA A 56 -10.06 -17.69 -3.14
CA ALA A 56 -9.75 -18.85 -3.97
C ALA A 56 -10.60 -20.08 -3.59
N ALA A 57 -10.82 -20.29 -2.28
CA ALA A 57 -11.69 -21.35 -1.77
C ALA A 57 -13.19 -21.12 -2.05
N ALA A 58 -13.64 -19.89 -2.26
CA ALA A 58 -15.02 -19.55 -2.59
C ALA A 58 -15.33 -19.64 -4.10
N LEU A 59 -14.29 -19.76 -4.94
CA LEU A 59 -14.38 -19.85 -6.39
C LEU A 59 -14.53 -21.30 -6.85
N ALA A 60 -15.19 -21.47 -8.00
CA ALA A 60 -15.20 -22.77 -8.68
C ALA A 60 -13.78 -23.10 -9.21
N PRO A 61 -13.43 -24.38 -9.39
CA PRO A 61 -12.09 -24.77 -9.86
C PRO A 61 -11.66 -24.07 -11.16
N GLY A 62 -12.60 -23.89 -12.11
CA GLY A 62 -12.33 -23.18 -13.37
C GLY A 62 -12.03 -21.68 -13.21
N GLN A 63 -12.52 -21.04 -12.13
CA GLN A 63 -12.31 -19.63 -11.85
C GLN A 63 -11.01 -19.38 -11.06
N GLN A 64 -10.48 -20.38 -10.35
CA GLN A 64 -9.28 -20.25 -9.52
C GLN A 64 -8.04 -19.85 -10.35
N ALA A 65 -7.89 -20.41 -11.55
CA ALA A 65 -6.80 -20.04 -12.45
C ALA A 65 -6.90 -18.58 -12.93
N GLY A 66 -8.12 -18.12 -13.23
CA GLY A 66 -8.39 -16.73 -13.58
C GLY A 66 -8.06 -15.78 -12.43
N PHE A 67 -8.45 -16.14 -11.21
CA PHE A 67 -8.14 -15.36 -10.01
C PHE A 67 -6.62 -15.31 -9.73
N ALA A 68 -5.92 -16.45 -9.84
CA ALA A 68 -4.47 -16.48 -9.69
C ALA A 68 -3.76 -15.57 -10.71
N ARG A 69 -4.26 -15.55 -11.96
CA ARG A 69 -3.74 -14.64 -12.99
C ARG A 69 -3.96 -13.17 -12.62
N LEU A 70 -5.16 -12.79 -12.15
CA LEU A 70 -5.43 -11.42 -11.68
C LEU A 70 -4.50 -11.00 -10.54
N VAL A 71 -4.24 -11.90 -9.59
CA VAL A 71 -3.32 -11.66 -8.47
C VAL A 71 -1.89 -11.42 -8.98
N GLU A 72 -1.43 -12.24 -9.92
CA GLU A 72 -0.08 -12.14 -10.49
C GLU A 72 0.10 -10.91 -11.38
N GLU A 73 -0.86 -10.61 -12.26
CA GLU A 73 -0.89 -9.39 -13.07
C GLU A 73 -0.74 -8.16 -12.19
N ARG A 74 -1.48 -8.11 -11.08
CA ARG A 74 -1.41 -6.98 -10.16
C ARG A 74 -0.10 -6.94 -9.37
N ARG A 75 0.46 -8.10 -9.00
CA ARG A 75 1.78 -8.17 -8.36
C ARG A 75 2.85 -7.54 -9.26
N ARG A 76 2.84 -7.87 -10.55
CA ARG A 76 3.75 -7.30 -11.56
C ARG A 76 3.58 -5.80 -11.71
N GLN A 77 2.34 -5.31 -11.89
CA GLN A 77 2.08 -3.87 -11.99
C GLN A 77 2.59 -3.07 -10.79
N MET A 78 2.47 -3.63 -9.57
CA MET A 78 2.99 -3.00 -8.36
C MET A 78 4.52 -2.99 -8.34
N GLU A 79 5.15 -4.05 -8.84
CA GLU A 79 6.60 -4.13 -8.99
C GLU A 79 7.12 -3.12 -10.02
N ASP A 80 6.45 -3.00 -11.17
CA ASP A 80 6.76 -2.00 -12.20
C ASP A 80 6.63 -0.59 -11.64
N PHE A 81 5.56 -0.29 -10.90
CA PHE A 81 5.39 1.01 -10.22
C PHE A 81 6.53 1.29 -9.22
N ARG A 82 6.95 0.28 -8.45
CA ARG A 82 8.10 0.42 -7.54
C ARG A 82 9.40 0.68 -8.29
N GLN A 83 9.63 0.01 -9.41
CA GLN A 83 10.81 0.24 -10.23
C GLN A 83 10.82 1.64 -10.81
N LEU A 84 9.68 2.14 -11.30
CA LEU A 84 9.51 3.52 -11.77
C LEU A 84 9.78 4.55 -10.66
N ALA A 85 9.25 4.35 -9.46
CA ALA A 85 9.51 5.21 -8.31
C ALA A 85 11.00 5.21 -7.88
N ARG A 86 11.71 4.10 -8.12
CA ARG A 86 13.15 3.97 -7.83
C ARG A 86 14.05 4.59 -8.91
N SER A 87 13.54 4.81 -10.12
CA SER A 87 14.32 5.30 -11.26
C SER A 87 14.95 6.68 -11.02
N PRO A 88 16.21 6.92 -11.45
CA PRO A 88 16.92 8.20 -11.31
C PRO A 88 16.19 9.42 -11.90
N ALA A 89 15.39 9.22 -12.94
CA ALA A 89 14.62 10.29 -13.57
C ALA A 89 13.54 10.89 -12.64
N ALA A 90 12.95 10.09 -11.76
CA ALA A 90 12.02 10.56 -10.72
C ALA A 90 12.74 11.32 -9.58
N VAL A 91 14.07 11.30 -9.55
CA VAL A 91 14.93 11.89 -8.50
C VAL A 91 15.43 13.28 -8.87
N ALA A 92 15.45 13.62 -10.16
CA ALA A 92 16.11 14.82 -10.67
C ALA A 92 15.20 16.07 -10.77
N GLY A 93 13.98 16.04 -10.22
CA GLY A 93 13.06 17.20 -10.23
C GLY A 93 12.58 17.66 -11.62
N GLY A 94 12.99 16.98 -12.69
CA GLY A 94 12.39 17.13 -14.01
C GLY A 94 10.99 16.54 -13.97
N ALA A 95 10.01 17.33 -14.44
CA ALA A 95 8.61 16.94 -14.54
C ALA A 95 8.46 15.48 -15.03
N PRO A 96 7.55 14.67 -14.42
CA PRO A 96 7.44 13.27 -14.80
C PRO A 96 7.06 13.19 -16.28
N ALA A 97 7.93 12.56 -17.07
CA ALA A 97 7.58 12.07 -18.39
C ALA A 97 6.40 11.11 -18.22
N GLU A 98 5.21 11.54 -18.65
CA GLU A 98 3.99 10.78 -18.99
C GLU A 98 3.83 9.37 -18.36
N GLY A 99 4.07 9.26 -17.05
CA GLY A 99 3.78 8.07 -16.27
C GLY A 99 2.43 8.24 -15.59
N PRO A 100 1.67 7.15 -15.35
CA PRO A 100 0.41 7.25 -14.63
C PRO A 100 0.66 7.95 -13.30
N SER A 101 0.00 9.08 -13.11
CA SER A 101 0.06 9.87 -11.89
C SER A 101 -0.23 8.98 -10.67
N LEU A 102 0.26 9.36 -9.49
CA LEU A 102 -0.09 8.70 -8.22
C LEU A 102 -1.61 8.54 -8.06
N ARG A 103 -2.38 9.47 -8.64
CA ARG A 103 -3.84 9.48 -8.71
C ARG A 103 -4.38 8.41 -9.66
N GLU A 104 -3.77 8.23 -10.83
CA GLU A 104 -4.10 7.14 -11.77
C GLU A 104 -3.67 5.77 -11.23
N GLY A 105 -2.50 5.64 -10.60
CA GLY A 105 -2.06 4.39 -9.97
C GLY A 105 -2.96 3.90 -8.81
N LEU A 106 -3.63 4.84 -8.12
CA LEU A 106 -4.64 4.56 -7.09
C LEU A 106 -6.01 4.17 -7.68
N LEU A 107 -6.32 4.62 -8.90
CA LEU A 107 -7.58 4.35 -9.60
C LEU A 107 -7.51 3.12 -10.53
N LEU A 108 -6.30 2.71 -10.95
CA LEU A 108 -6.06 1.61 -11.90
C LEU A 108 -6.16 0.21 -11.25
N GLU A 109 -7.36 -0.12 -10.78
CA GLU A 109 -7.84 -1.43 -10.30
C GLU A 109 -7.62 -1.78 -8.80
N PRO A 110 -8.72 -2.11 -8.10
CA PRO A 110 -8.84 -2.13 -6.65
C PRO A 110 -8.46 -3.48 -6.00
N LEU A 111 -7.45 -4.21 -6.45
CA LEU A 111 -7.14 -5.52 -5.82
C LEU A 111 -6.00 -5.54 -4.79
N VAL A 112 -5.06 -4.58 -4.80
CA VAL A 112 -3.79 -4.69 -4.01
C VAL A 112 -3.36 -3.39 -3.30
N GLY A 113 -4.26 -2.42 -3.18
CA GLY A 113 -4.03 -1.13 -2.49
C GLY A 113 -4.77 -1.02 -1.15
N VAL A 114 -4.62 0.10 -0.44
CA VAL A 114 -5.56 0.40 0.66
C VAL A 114 -6.92 0.81 0.12
N ALA A 115 -6.96 1.52 -1.01
CA ALA A 115 -8.21 1.82 -1.72
C ALA A 115 -9.02 0.54 -2.00
N SER A 116 -8.33 -0.50 -2.45
CA SER A 116 -8.81 -1.87 -2.66
C SER A 116 -9.46 -2.52 -1.43
N ILE A 117 -8.92 -2.27 -0.24
CA ILE A 117 -9.46 -2.81 1.01
C ILE A 117 -10.76 -2.07 1.38
N VAL A 118 -10.83 -0.77 1.11
CA VAL A 118 -11.95 0.09 1.51
C VAL A 118 -13.11 0.07 0.50
N GLN A 119 -12.81 -0.10 -0.79
CA GLN A 119 -13.77 0.00 -1.90
C GLN A 119 -14.43 -1.36 -2.22
N VAL A 120 -15.17 -1.91 -1.25
CA VAL A 120 -15.84 -3.22 -1.38
C VAL A 120 -16.67 -3.34 -2.68
N GLY A 121 -17.46 -2.31 -3.02
CA GLY A 121 -18.32 -2.34 -4.21
C GLY A 121 -17.53 -2.47 -5.51
N THR A 122 -16.55 -1.59 -5.73
CA THR A 122 -15.72 -1.58 -6.93
C THR A 122 -14.92 -2.88 -7.10
N VAL A 123 -14.43 -3.46 -6.00
CA VAL A 123 -13.73 -4.75 -6.06
C VAL A 123 -14.67 -5.87 -6.46
N LEU A 124 -15.86 -5.90 -5.86
CA LEU A 124 -16.84 -6.93 -6.17
C LEU A 124 -17.26 -6.87 -7.64
N GLU A 125 -17.54 -5.67 -8.16
CA GLU A 125 -17.87 -5.45 -9.58
C GLU A 125 -16.75 -5.95 -10.51
N LEU A 126 -15.49 -5.62 -10.20
CA LEU A 126 -14.35 -6.11 -10.98
C LEU A 126 -14.26 -7.64 -10.96
N LEU A 127 -14.33 -8.26 -9.77
CA LEU A 127 -14.24 -9.71 -9.65
C LEU A 127 -15.41 -10.41 -10.35
N THR A 128 -16.62 -9.85 -10.26
CA THR A 128 -17.79 -10.34 -10.97
C THR A 128 -17.57 -10.31 -12.48
N ALA A 129 -17.11 -9.19 -13.02
CA ALA A 129 -16.87 -9.03 -14.46
C ALA A 129 -15.72 -9.93 -14.97
N ARG A 130 -14.68 -10.13 -14.16
CA ARG A 130 -13.48 -10.87 -14.59
C ARG A 130 -13.57 -12.39 -14.39
N LEU A 131 -14.39 -12.84 -13.43
CA LEU A 131 -14.50 -14.26 -13.05
C LEU A 131 -15.88 -14.85 -13.31
N ASP A 132 -16.83 -14.05 -13.82
CA ASP A 132 -18.21 -14.46 -14.06
C ASP A 132 -18.85 -15.07 -12.80
N LEU A 133 -18.87 -14.27 -11.71
CA LEU A 133 -19.33 -14.74 -10.41
C LEU A 133 -20.85 -14.92 -10.39
N THR A 134 -21.32 -16.07 -9.90
CA THR A 134 -22.75 -16.29 -9.64
C THR A 134 -23.26 -15.40 -8.50
N PRO A 135 -24.58 -15.15 -8.38
CA PRO A 135 -25.14 -14.37 -7.27
C PRO A 135 -24.74 -14.88 -5.87
N GLU A 136 -24.63 -16.21 -5.71
CA GLU A 136 -24.19 -16.84 -4.47
C GLU A 136 -22.71 -16.55 -4.19
N GLN A 137 -21.87 -16.62 -5.23
CA GLN A 137 -20.45 -16.29 -5.11
C GLN A 137 -20.23 -14.81 -4.81
N GLN A 138 -20.98 -13.92 -5.46
CA GLN A 138 -20.94 -12.48 -5.20
C GLN A 138 -21.28 -12.17 -3.74
N THR A 139 -22.31 -12.81 -3.20
CA THR A 139 -22.70 -12.65 -1.79
C THR A 139 -21.58 -13.09 -0.84
N ARG A 140 -20.96 -14.25 -1.10
CA ARG A 140 -19.85 -14.77 -0.29
C ARG A 140 -18.61 -13.87 -0.38
N ILE A 141 -18.23 -13.46 -1.59
CA ILE A 141 -17.06 -12.60 -1.83
C ILE A 141 -17.28 -11.21 -1.22
N ARG A 142 -18.50 -10.67 -1.28
CA ARG A 142 -18.86 -9.42 -0.59
C ARG A 142 -18.63 -9.52 0.92
N ALA A 143 -19.05 -10.62 1.53
CA ALA A 143 -18.81 -10.84 2.96
C ALA A 143 -17.31 -10.89 3.28
N LEU A 144 -16.51 -11.57 2.45
CA LEU A 144 -15.05 -11.62 2.59
C LEU A 144 -14.39 -10.24 2.43
N LEU A 145 -14.86 -9.42 1.50
CA LEU A 145 -14.38 -8.05 1.29
C LEU A 145 -14.68 -7.14 2.50
N ILE A 146 -15.90 -7.26 3.06
CA ILE A 146 -16.27 -6.53 4.28
C ILE A 146 -15.40 -7.00 5.45
N GLU A 147 -15.20 -8.31 5.61
CA GLU A 147 -14.35 -8.85 6.67
C GLU A 147 -12.91 -8.36 6.57
N ARG A 148 -12.31 -8.37 5.37
CA ARG A 148 -10.97 -7.81 5.12
C ARG A 148 -10.91 -6.34 5.52
N ARG A 149 -11.93 -5.55 5.15
CA ARG A 149 -12.02 -4.13 5.51
C ARG A 149 -12.09 -3.93 7.02
N THR A 150 -12.92 -4.69 7.71
CA THR A 150 -13.05 -4.62 9.18
C THR A 150 -11.72 -4.92 9.85
N ARG A 151 -11.07 -6.04 9.49
CA ARG A 151 -9.75 -6.41 10.04
C ARG A 151 -8.69 -5.36 9.77
N PHE A 152 -8.70 -4.76 8.58
CA PHE A 152 -7.79 -3.69 8.24
C PHE A 152 -7.99 -2.46 9.13
N LEU A 153 -9.24 -2.04 9.35
CA LEU A 153 -9.55 -0.90 10.21
C LEU A 153 -9.16 -1.17 11.67
N GLU A 154 -9.49 -2.36 12.19
CA GLU A 154 -9.08 -2.78 13.54
C GLU A 154 -7.55 -2.79 13.69
N PHE A 155 -6.84 -3.31 12.68
CA PHE A 155 -5.38 -3.30 12.66
C PHE A 155 -4.82 -1.88 12.64
N MET A 156 -5.39 -0.98 11.83
CA MET A 156 -4.99 0.43 11.76
C MET A 156 -5.20 1.16 13.09
N ASP A 157 -6.31 0.89 13.78
CA ASP A 157 -6.64 1.50 15.06
C ASP A 157 -5.67 1.05 16.17
N GLN A 158 -5.29 -0.23 16.17
CA GLN A 158 -4.36 -0.81 17.16
C GLN A 158 -2.89 -0.51 16.84
N ASN A 159 -2.56 -0.42 15.55
CA ASN A 159 -1.22 -0.26 15.04
C ASN A 159 -1.18 0.95 14.11
N PRO A 160 -1.16 2.19 14.64
CA PRO A 160 -1.08 3.36 13.78
C PRO A 160 0.18 3.29 12.90
N PRO A 161 0.09 3.66 11.61
CA PRO A 161 1.23 3.64 10.70
C PRO A 161 2.43 4.37 11.32
N PRO A 162 3.64 3.77 11.32
CA PRO A 162 4.83 4.41 11.89
C PRO A 162 5.14 5.78 11.27
N SER A 163 4.65 6.02 10.05
CA SER A 163 4.75 7.30 9.34
C SER A 163 4.02 8.46 10.01
N MET A 164 3.01 8.22 10.86
CA MET A 164 2.38 9.27 11.65
C MET A 164 3.35 9.92 12.65
N GLY A 165 4.37 9.18 13.10
CA GLY A 165 5.42 9.69 13.98
C GLY A 165 6.48 10.55 13.25
N LEU A 166 6.61 10.41 11.93
CA LEU A 166 7.66 11.09 11.16
C LEU A 166 7.43 12.61 11.11
N GLY A 167 6.18 13.07 11.00
CA GLY A 167 5.87 14.51 11.06
C GLY A 167 6.30 15.16 12.38
N THR A 168 6.27 14.41 13.49
CA THR A 168 6.77 14.86 14.79
C THR A 168 8.29 14.89 14.86
N ILE A 169 8.96 13.93 14.22
CA ILE A 169 10.43 13.87 14.11
C ILE A 169 10.97 15.09 13.35
N PHE A 170 10.39 15.40 12.18
CA PHE A 170 10.81 16.57 11.39
C PHE A 170 10.59 17.89 12.16
N LYS A 171 9.41 18.08 12.80
CA LYS A 171 9.12 19.28 13.61
C LYS A 171 10.04 19.43 14.83
N SER A 172 10.50 18.33 15.40
CA SER A 172 11.38 18.36 16.58
C SER A 172 12.83 18.70 16.21
N ALA A 173 13.25 18.39 14.98
CA ALA A 173 14.57 18.76 14.45
C ALA A 173 14.64 20.23 13.98
N GLU A 174 13.51 20.86 13.65
CA GLU A 174 13.43 22.27 13.24
C GLU A 174 13.43 23.26 14.41
N LYS A 175 13.17 22.82 15.65
CA LYS A 175 13.17 23.73 16.80
C LYS A 175 14.60 24.17 17.13
N PRO A 176 14.92 25.48 17.08
CA PRO A 176 16.21 25.96 17.55
C PRO A 176 16.36 25.62 19.03
N ARG A 177 17.48 25.00 19.38
CA ARG A 177 17.90 24.86 20.78
C ARG A 177 18.27 26.25 21.30
N ASN A 178 17.39 26.84 22.11
CA ASN A 178 17.75 27.96 22.97
C ASN A 178 18.66 27.50 24.09
#